data_AF-Q5NWU3-F1
#
_entry.id   AF-Q5NWU3-F1
#
_cell.length_a   1.000
_cell.length_b   1.000
_cell.length_c   1.000
_cell.angle_alpha   90.00
_cell.angle_beta   90.00
_cell.angle_gamma   90.00
#
_symmetry.space_group_name_H-M   'P 1'
#
loop_
_entity.id
_entity.type
_entity.pdbx_description
1 polymer ?
#
loop_
_entity_poly.entity_id
_entity_poly.type
_entity_poly.pdbx_seq_one_letter_code
_entity_poly.pdbx_strand_id
1 'polypeptide(L)'
;MEVVSPKPSEGVPKPRKSVAHIARLHVRNREGKRTTISLDPMVISILADQLGSREEARAWLKDAASRTKARKGISFSRMVQTAAVRQIRALSSAATTSNPL
;
A
#
# COMPACT_ATOMS: atom_id res chain seq x y z
N MET A 1 -53.59 23.86 -10.95
CA MET A 1 -52.20 24.29 -11.24
C MET A 1 -51.29 23.20 -10.70
N GLU A 2 -50.78 22.32 -11.57
CA GLU A 2 -49.86 21.26 -11.15
C GLU A 2 -48.45 21.84 -10.98
N VAL A 3 -47.91 21.72 -9.77
CA VAL A 3 -46.56 22.18 -9.44
C VAL A 3 -45.57 21.10 -9.92
N VAL A 4 -44.94 21.33 -11.06
CA VAL A 4 -43.89 20.46 -11.59
C VAL A 4 -42.60 20.75 -10.83
N SER A 5 -42.30 19.95 -9.81
CA SER A 5 -41.01 19.98 -9.11
C SER A 5 -39.87 19.67 -10.11
N PRO A 6 -38.85 20.52 -10.26
CA PRO A 6 -37.75 20.25 -11.17
C PRO A 6 -36.93 19.07 -10.63
N LYS A 7 -36.71 18.05 -11.48
CA LYS A 7 -35.80 16.94 -11.18
C LYS A 7 -34.39 17.51 -10.97
N PRO A 8 -33.68 17.12 -9.90
CA PRO A 8 -32.27 17.51 -9.75
C PRO A 8 -31.48 16.91 -10.91
N SER A 9 -30.83 17.77 -11.67
CA SER A 9 -29.93 17.42 -12.78
C SER A 9 -28.91 16.37 -12.32
N GLU A 10 -28.87 15.24 -13.02
CA GLU A 10 -27.85 14.21 -12.84
C GLU A 10 -26.47 14.84 -13.10
N GLY A 11 -25.76 15.17 -12.03
CA GLY A 11 -24.39 15.66 -12.13
C GLY A 11 -23.54 14.58 -12.77
N VAL A 12 -23.12 14.82 -14.02
CA VAL A 12 -22.15 13.98 -14.73
C VAL A 12 -20.97 13.72 -13.79
N PRO A 13 -20.73 12.47 -13.34
CA PRO A 13 -19.62 12.20 -12.45
C PRO A 13 -18.33 12.55 -13.20
N LYS A 14 -17.69 13.65 -12.80
CA LYS A 14 -16.35 14.03 -13.28
C LYS A 14 -15.46 12.79 -13.14
N PRO A 15 -14.86 12.28 -14.23
CA PRO A 15 -13.89 11.20 -14.11
C PRO A 15 -12.73 11.76 -13.29
N ARG A 16 -12.55 11.27 -12.06
CA ARG A 16 -11.40 11.59 -11.23
C ARG A 16 -10.17 10.98 -11.90
N LYS A 17 -9.56 11.73 -12.83
CA LYS A 17 -8.28 11.39 -13.44
C LYS A 17 -7.17 11.63 -12.43
N SER A 18 -6.99 10.68 -11.53
CA SER A 18 -5.65 10.24 -11.15
C SER A 18 -5.68 8.72 -11.24
N VAL A 19 -5.17 8.17 -12.34
CA VAL A 19 -4.82 6.76 -12.38
C VAL A 19 -3.63 6.64 -11.45
N ALA A 20 -3.88 6.53 -10.14
CA ALA A 20 -2.84 6.13 -9.22
C ALA A 20 -2.38 4.76 -9.73
N HIS A 21 -1.17 4.71 -10.29
CA HIS A 21 -0.55 3.45 -10.63
C HIS A 21 -0.41 2.72 -9.29
N ILE A 22 -1.24 1.70 -9.05
CA ILE A 22 -1.26 0.93 -7.81
C ILE A 22 -0.68 -0.44 -8.14
N ALA A 23 0.41 -0.80 -7.48
CA ALA A 23 0.90 -2.16 -7.53
C ALA A 23 -0.02 -3.06 -6.70
N ARG A 24 -0.49 -4.16 -7.30
CA ARG A 24 -1.28 -5.18 -6.61
C ARG A 24 -0.43 -6.42 -6.41
N LEU A 25 -0.33 -6.86 -5.16
CA LEU A 25 0.40 -8.07 -4.80
C LEU A 25 -0.55 -9.06 -4.13
N HIS A 26 -0.58 -10.30 -4.64
CA HIS A 26 -1.29 -11.39 -3.99
C HIS A 26 -0.41 -11.99 -2.89
N VAL A 27 -0.95 -12.06 -1.68
CA VAL A 27 -0.28 -12.55 -0.48
C VAL A 27 -1.20 -13.50 0.28
N ARG A 28 -0.63 -14.29 1.19
CA ARG A 28 -1.40 -14.97 2.24
C ARG A 28 -1.25 -14.17 3.53
N ASN A 29 -2.36 -13.84 4.16
CA ASN A 29 -2.33 -13.15 5.45
C ASN A 29 -2.00 -14.14 6.57
N ARG A 30 -1.91 -13.63 7.81
CA ARG A 30 -1.66 -14.45 9.01
C ARG A 30 -2.66 -15.58 9.23
N GLU A 31 -3.90 -15.43 8.76
CA GLU A 31 -4.95 -16.46 8.85
C GLU A 31 -4.87 -17.50 7.72
N GLY A 32 -3.84 -17.43 6.87
CA GLY A 32 -3.68 -18.28 5.70
C GLY A 32 -4.60 -17.91 4.52
N LYS A 33 -5.41 -16.86 4.65
CA LYS A 33 -6.35 -16.41 3.60
C LYS A 33 -5.61 -15.66 2.50
N ARG A 34 -5.91 -16.00 1.25
CA ARG A 34 -5.41 -15.29 0.07
C ARG A 34 -6.03 -13.90 0.02
N THR A 35 -5.18 -12.88 0.05
CA THR A 35 -5.56 -11.47 0.05
C THR A 35 -4.74 -10.73 -0.99
N THR A 36 -5.30 -9.66 -1.55
CA THR A 36 -4.55 -8.73 -2.40
C THR A 36 -4.23 -7.47 -1.61
N ILE A 37 -2.94 -7.13 -1.53
CA ILE A 37 -2.52 -5.83 -1.02
C ILE A 37 -2.36 -4.86 -2.20
N SER A 38 -2.85 -3.65 -2.01
CA SER A 38 -2.63 -2.53 -2.91
C SER A 38 -1.58 -1.64 -2.30
N LEU A 39 -0.56 -1.26 -3.06
CA LEU A 39 0.51 -0.40 -2.59
C LEU A 39 0.99 0.57 -3.66
N ASP A 40 1.57 1.67 -3.19
CA ASP A 40 2.23 2.63 -4.03
C ASP A 40 3.48 1.96 -4.67
N PRO A 41 3.65 1.99 -6.00
CA PRO A 41 4.81 1.46 -6.70
C PRO A 41 6.13 2.04 -6.18
N MET A 42 6.14 3.31 -5.73
CA MET A 42 7.34 3.94 -5.18
C MET A 42 7.79 3.27 -3.89
N VAL A 43 6.87 2.81 -3.05
CA VAL A 43 7.22 2.06 -1.84
C VAL A 43 7.91 0.74 -2.20
N ILE A 44 7.48 0.06 -3.27
CA ILE A 44 8.16 -1.15 -3.75
C ILE A 44 9.54 -0.81 -4.27
N SER A 45 9.67 0.23 -5.09
CA SER A 45 10.95 0.62 -5.68
C SER A 45 11.96 0.98 -4.60
N ILE A 46 11.60 1.86 -3.66
CA ILE A 46 12.50 2.24 -2.56
C ILE A 46 12.87 1.03 -1.71
N LEU A 47 11.90 0.16 -1.38
CA LEU A 47 12.20 -1.06 -0.63
C LEU A 47 13.12 -2.00 -1.41
N ALA A 48 12.96 -2.09 -2.73
CA ALA A 48 13.82 -2.89 -3.61
C ALA A 48 15.24 -2.35 -3.63
N ASP A 49 15.42 -1.03 -3.71
CA ASP A 49 16.74 -0.39 -3.66
C ASP A 49 17.45 -0.66 -2.32
N GLN A 50 16.70 -0.69 -1.22
CA GLN A 50 17.25 -0.98 0.11
C GLN A 50 17.55 -2.46 0.35
N LEU A 51 16.81 -3.38 -0.29
CA LEU A 51 16.97 -4.83 -0.14
C LEU A 51 17.79 -5.47 -1.27
N GLY A 52 18.17 -4.71 -2.29
CA GLY A 52 19.00 -5.14 -3.41
C GLY A 52 18.24 -5.65 -4.64
N SER A 53 16.95 -6.00 -4.54
CA SER A 53 16.15 -6.37 -5.72
C SER A 53 14.64 -6.23 -5.52
N ARG A 54 13.90 -6.23 -6.63
CA ARG A 54 12.42 -6.18 -6.60
C ARG A 54 11.83 -7.49 -6.10
N GLU A 55 12.51 -8.61 -6.34
CA GLU A 55 12.16 -9.95 -5.88
C GLU A 55 12.25 -10.02 -4.35
N GLU A 56 13.35 -9.53 -3.77
CA GLU A 56 13.56 -9.42 -2.32
C GLU A 56 12.50 -8.54 -1.67
N ALA A 57 12.21 -7.35 -2.25
CA ALA A 57 11.13 -6.50 -1.75
C ALA A 57 9.76 -7.18 -1.77
N ARG A 58 9.45 -7.95 -2.82
CA ARG A 58 8.20 -8.73 -2.90
C ARG A 58 8.17 -9.87 -1.89
N ALA A 59 9.28 -10.56 -1.69
CA ALA A 59 9.39 -11.61 -0.68
C ALA A 59 9.17 -11.04 0.72
N TRP A 60 9.83 -9.93 1.03
CA TRP A 60 9.66 -9.20 2.29
C TRP A 60 8.22 -8.76 2.49
N LEU A 61 7.54 -8.22 1.46
CA LEU A 61 6.14 -7.81 1.56
C LEU A 61 5.19 -8.99 1.82
N LYS A 62 5.45 -10.16 1.23
CA LYS A 62 4.68 -11.39 1.49
C LYS A 62 4.86 -11.85 2.93
N ASP A 63 6.09 -11.83 3.43
CA ASP A 63 6.44 -12.18 4.80
C ASP A 63 5.87 -11.16 5.81
N ALA A 64 5.95 -9.87 5.52
CA ALA A 64 5.32 -8.83 6.32
C ALA A 64 3.80 -9.03 6.38
N ALA A 65 3.15 -9.36 5.26
CA ALA A 65 1.72 -9.65 5.22
C ALA A 65 1.34 -10.91 6.03
N SER A 66 2.17 -11.95 6.04
CA SER A 66 1.92 -13.17 6.82
C SER A 66 2.01 -12.93 8.33
N ARG A 67 2.82 -11.95 8.77
CA ARG A 67 2.93 -11.56 10.18
C ARG A 67 1.92 -10.51 10.62
N THR A 68 1.37 -9.75 9.68
CA THR A 68 0.46 -8.63 9.96
C THR A 68 -0.89 -9.14 10.47
N LYS A 69 -1.27 -8.75 11.69
CA LYS A 69 -2.62 -9.00 12.24
C LYS A 69 -3.58 -7.91 11.78
N ALA A 70 -4.69 -8.26 11.14
CA ALA A 70 -5.72 -7.29 10.76
C ALA A 70 -6.28 -6.55 11.98
N ARG A 71 -6.54 -5.25 11.84
CA ARG A 71 -7.15 -4.41 12.87
C ARG A 71 -8.46 -3.82 12.36
N LYS A 72 -9.49 -3.79 13.22
CA LYS A 72 -10.78 -3.18 12.90
C LYS A 72 -10.58 -1.71 12.55
N GLY A 73 -11.20 -1.25 11.47
CA GLY A 73 -11.14 0.15 11.03
C GLY A 73 -9.88 0.56 10.25
N ILE A 74 -8.90 -0.33 10.07
CA ILE A 74 -7.71 -0.06 9.25
C ILE A 74 -7.62 -1.09 8.13
N SER A 75 -7.43 -0.63 6.89
CA SER A 75 -7.27 -1.55 5.78
C SER A 75 -5.97 -2.36 5.91
N PHE A 76 -6.04 -3.65 5.60
CA PHE A 76 -4.88 -4.54 5.65
C PHE A 76 -3.72 -4.04 4.76
N SER A 77 -4.05 -3.53 3.57
CA SER A 77 -3.08 -2.89 2.67
C SER A 77 -2.36 -1.73 3.35
N ARG A 78 -3.08 -0.85 4.06
CA ARG A 78 -2.47 0.27 4.79
C ARG A 78 -1.52 -0.20 5.88
N MET A 79 -1.87 -1.29 6.57
CA MET A 79 -1.00 -1.87 7.59
C MET A 79 0.32 -2.38 7.00
N VAL A 80 0.26 -3.13 5.90
CA VAL A 80 1.46 -3.65 5.22
C VAL A 80 2.32 -2.52 4.65
N GLN A 81 1.71 -1.50 4.02
CA GLN A 81 2.42 -0.31 3.57
C GLN A 81 3.13 0.40 4.73
N THR A 82 2.45 0.52 5.89
CA THR A 82 3.05 1.15 7.08
C THR A 82 4.25 0.35 7.58
N ALA A 83 4.18 -0.98 7.55
CA ALA A 83 5.32 -1.83 7.88
C ALA A 83 6.49 -1.62 6.88
N ALA A 84 6.20 -1.56 5.58
CA ALA A 84 7.20 -1.31 4.56
C ALA A 84 7.91 0.04 4.75
N VAL A 85 7.17 1.12 5.00
CA VAL A 85 7.74 2.45 5.26
C VAL A 85 8.61 2.45 6.53
N ARG A 86 8.20 1.73 7.59
CA ARG A 86 9.03 1.57 8.79
C ARG A 86 10.32 0.82 8.51
N GLN A 87 10.27 -0.23 7.69
CA GLN A 87 11.45 -0.98 7.28
C GLN A 87 12.41 -0.11 6.47
N ILE A 88 11.90 0.63 5.49
CA ILE A 88 12.70 1.58 4.69
C ILE A 88 13.42 2.54 5.63
N ARG A 89 12.71 3.16 6.58
CA ARG A 89 13.32 4.07 7.56
C ARG A 89 14.39 3.39 8.41
N ALA A 90 14.14 2.18 8.89
CA ALA A 90 15.11 1.43 9.70
C ALA A 90 16.39 1.12 8.92
N LEU A 91 16.27 0.70 7.66
CA LEU A 91 17.42 0.41 6.78
C LEU A 91 18.21 1.69 6.45
N SER A 92 17.52 2.79 6.12
CA SER A 92 18.17 4.07 5.86
C SER A 92 18.88 4.64 7.09
N SER A 93 18.30 4.48 8.29
CA SER A 93 18.96 4.89 9.54
C SER A 93 20.16 4.01 9.86
N ALA A 94 20.10 2.70 9.61
CA ALA A 94 21.25 1.80 9.79
C ALA A 94 22.43 2.17 8.88
N ALA A 95 22.15 2.55 7.62
CA ALA A 95 23.17 3.01 6.68
C ALA A 95 23.88 4.30 7.13
N THR A 96 23.24 5.13 7.96
CA THR A 96 23.83 6.38 8.46
C THR A 96 24.80 6.14 9.62
N THR A 97 24.60 5.08 10.42
CA THR A 97 25.44 4.77 11.60
C THR A 97 26.75 4.08 11.24
N SER A 98 26.91 3.55 10.02
CA SER A 98 28.11 2.83 9.57
C SER A 98 29.30 3.72 9.20
N ASN A 99 29.26 5.03 9.48
CA ASN A 99 30.40 5.92 9.28
C ASN A 99 30.78 6.66 10.57
N PRO A 100 31.51 6.02 11.51
CA PRO A 100 32.30 6.76 12.47
C PRO A 100 33.56 7.27 11.78
N LEU A 101 33.67 8.59 11.65
CA LEU A 101 34.91 9.30 11.32
C LEU A 101 36.02 8.97 12.33
#